data_AF-A0A2U1KMP3-F1
#
_entry.id   AF-A0A2U1KMP3-F1
#
_cell.length_a   1.000
_cell.length_b   1.000
_cell.length_c   1.000
_cell.angle_alpha   90.00
_cell.angle_beta   90.00
_cell.angle_gamma   90.00
#
_symmetry.space_group_name_H-M   'P 1'
#
loop_
_entity.id
_entity.type
_entity.pdbx_description
1 polymer ?
#
loop_
_entity_poly.entity_id
_entity_poly.type
_entity_poly.pdbx_seq_one_letter_code
_entity_poly.pdbx_strand_id
1 'polypeptide(L)'
;MLINAGAKPFLVVSSSDIAVEILKTQHNIFATRASNKGTKRISYNFLDVTFSPHGNHWREMRKVFVTEYLGSKRAGRFNQLLRMEIDGLNNILSSNPLNTQVNLNDMFLALVYGVVGKFAFGKSYKEDPFNGVTLKEVIDETMTMFAGSAADVFPTYGLIVYMLSGWNGRLEKCFGYLDGYFQTIMDEHFETLKEVSEDEKDYAHSLVQLSLEDPRFTEIHIKALLIVQDRRVQGPLL
;
A
#
# COMPACT_ATOMS: atom_id res chain seq x y z
N MET A 1 4.03 22.97 -17.70
CA MET A 1 3.27 24.12 -17.13
C MET A 1 3.63 24.25 -15.65
N LEU A 2 3.87 25.45 -15.13
CA LEU A 2 4.10 25.68 -13.69
C LEU A 2 2.80 26.17 -13.04
N ILE A 3 2.36 25.51 -11.96
CA ILE A 3 1.19 25.89 -11.17
C ILE A 3 1.64 26.17 -9.74
N ASN A 4 1.17 27.27 -9.14
CA ASN A 4 1.38 27.53 -7.73
C ASN A 4 0.12 27.15 -6.96
N ALA A 5 0.20 26.07 -6.17
CA ALA A 5 -0.86 25.72 -5.23
C ALA A 5 -0.46 26.25 -3.85
N GLY A 6 -1.17 27.30 -3.39
CA GLY A 6 -0.80 28.02 -2.18
C GLY A 6 0.65 28.53 -2.25
N ALA A 7 1.47 28.11 -1.30
CA ALA A 7 2.89 28.51 -1.23
C ALA A 7 3.84 27.55 -1.98
N LYS A 8 3.33 26.46 -2.58
CA LYS A 8 4.15 25.43 -3.23
C LYS A 8 4.03 25.49 -4.76
N PRO A 9 5.14 25.64 -5.49
CA PRO A 9 5.16 25.50 -6.94
C PRO A 9 5.13 24.02 -7.36
N PHE A 10 4.38 23.72 -8.41
CA PHE A 10 4.24 22.40 -9.02
C PHE A 10 4.51 22.48 -10.52
N LEU A 11 5.46 21.69 -11.00
CA LEU A 11 5.71 21.53 -12.43
C LEU A 11 4.83 20.40 -12.98
N VAL A 12 3.86 20.75 -13.82
CA VAL A 12 3.02 19.81 -14.56
C VAL A 12 3.71 19.45 -15.87
N VAL A 13 4.00 18.16 -16.02
CA VAL A 13 4.56 17.55 -17.23
C VAL A 13 3.43 16.87 -17.99
N SER A 14 3.14 17.38 -19.19
CA SER A 14 2.01 16.93 -20.03
C SER A 14 2.45 16.51 -21.44
N SER A 15 3.73 16.16 -21.61
CA SER A 15 4.32 15.67 -22.86
C SER A 15 5.02 14.35 -22.59
N SER A 16 4.83 13.36 -23.49
CA SER A 16 5.49 12.06 -23.42
C SER A 16 7.01 12.20 -23.42
N ASP A 17 7.53 13.09 -24.26
CA ASP A 17 8.98 13.24 -24.47
C ASP A 17 9.64 13.79 -23.21
N ILE A 18 8.99 14.77 -22.58
CA ILE A 18 9.44 15.34 -21.31
C ILE A 18 9.29 14.32 -20.17
N ALA A 19 8.20 13.54 -20.16
CA ALA A 19 8.02 12.49 -19.16
C ALA A 19 9.11 11.41 -19.28
N VAL A 20 9.49 11.03 -20.49
CA VAL A 20 10.61 10.10 -20.74
C VAL A 20 11.93 10.69 -20.22
N GLU A 21 12.22 11.95 -20.51
CA GLU A 21 13.43 12.60 -20.03
C GLU A 21 13.50 12.62 -18.49
N ILE A 22 12.40 12.96 -17.82
CA ILE A 22 12.35 13.04 -16.34
C ILE A 22 12.38 11.65 -15.70
N LEU A 23 11.57 10.71 -16.18
CA LEU A 23 11.34 9.42 -15.53
C LEU A 23 12.35 8.33 -15.93
N LYS A 24 13.07 8.50 -17.06
CA LYS A 24 14.12 7.55 -17.50
C LYS A 24 15.51 8.18 -17.45
N THR A 25 15.72 9.33 -18.09
CA THR A 25 17.07 9.93 -18.18
C THR A 25 17.50 10.53 -16.84
N GLN A 26 16.65 11.37 -16.23
CA GLN A 26 16.92 12.11 -15.00
C GLN A 26 16.28 11.48 -13.75
N HIS A 27 15.97 10.17 -13.81
CA HIS A 27 15.20 9.50 -12.78
C HIS A 27 15.85 9.59 -11.38
N ASN A 28 17.18 9.61 -11.30
CA ASN A 28 17.92 9.74 -10.05
C ASN A 28 17.66 11.07 -9.32
N ILE A 29 17.33 12.14 -10.04
CA ILE A 29 17.02 13.47 -9.48
C ILE A 29 15.55 13.52 -9.04
N PHE A 30 14.65 12.95 -9.84
CA PHE A 30 13.20 13.07 -9.67
C PHE A 30 12.52 11.84 -9.03
N ALA A 31 13.27 10.83 -8.60
CA ALA A 31 12.71 9.60 -8.01
C ALA A 31 12.09 9.81 -6.62
N THR A 32 12.53 10.83 -5.87
CA THR A 32 11.99 11.12 -4.53
C THR A 32 10.60 11.74 -4.62
N ARG A 33 9.66 11.21 -3.84
CA ARG A 33 8.29 11.74 -3.77
C ARG A 33 8.19 12.95 -2.85
N ALA A 34 7.19 13.79 -3.11
CA ALA A 34 6.82 14.86 -2.21
C ALA A 34 6.31 14.28 -0.88
N SER A 35 6.89 14.73 0.23
CA SER A 35 6.51 14.33 1.59
C SER A 35 5.43 15.23 2.17
N ASN A 36 4.52 14.65 2.93
CA ASN A 36 3.55 15.37 3.77
C ASN A 36 3.42 14.64 5.13
N LYS A 37 2.64 15.20 6.07
CA LYS A 37 2.50 14.59 7.41
C LYS A 37 1.82 13.23 7.38
N GLY A 38 0.83 13.04 6.50
CA GLY A 38 0.05 11.80 6.41
C GLY A 38 0.91 10.65 5.89
N THR A 39 1.56 10.86 4.75
CA THR A 39 2.58 9.96 4.18
C THR A 39 3.66 9.65 5.20
N LYS A 40 4.25 10.65 5.88
CA LYS A 40 5.26 10.42 6.92
C LYS A 40 4.76 9.50 8.03
N ARG A 41 3.56 9.76 8.56
CA ARG A 41 3.03 9.03 9.71
C ARG A 41 2.66 7.60 9.35
N ILE A 42 1.93 7.43 8.25
CA ILE A 42 1.45 6.13 7.78
C ILE A 42 2.61 5.25 7.35
N SER A 43 3.57 5.77 6.60
CA SER A 43 4.74 5.01 6.13
C SER A 43 5.82 4.72 7.19
N TYR A 44 5.47 4.78 8.48
CA TYR A 44 6.41 4.58 9.58
C TYR A 44 7.67 5.47 9.45
N ASN A 45 7.46 6.76 9.22
CA ASN A 45 8.54 7.74 9.00
C ASN A 45 9.39 7.45 7.75
N PHE A 46 8.72 7.09 6.65
CA PHE A 46 9.33 6.84 5.33
C PHE A 46 10.25 5.62 5.27
N LEU A 47 9.90 4.57 6.02
CA LEU A 47 10.57 3.26 5.95
C LEU A 47 9.94 2.31 4.91
N ASP A 48 8.88 2.76 4.25
CA ASP A 48 8.15 2.00 3.24
C ASP A 48 8.82 2.07 1.84
N VAL A 49 8.37 1.26 0.88
CA VAL A 49 8.92 1.28 -0.49
C VAL A 49 8.30 2.38 -1.37
N THR A 50 7.12 2.88 -0.98
CA THR A 50 6.31 3.80 -1.78
C THR A 50 6.74 5.25 -1.59
N PHE A 51 6.89 5.72 -0.34
CA PHE A 51 7.15 7.13 0.02
C PHE A 51 8.57 7.40 0.52
N SER A 52 9.39 6.37 0.74
CA SER A 52 10.79 6.57 1.13
C SER A 52 11.58 7.40 0.11
N PRO A 53 12.36 8.41 0.55
CA PRO A 53 13.24 9.17 -0.32
C PRO A 53 14.23 8.25 -1.06
N HIS A 54 14.51 8.59 -2.31
CA HIS A 54 15.43 7.80 -3.12
C HIS A 54 16.84 7.80 -2.49
N GLY A 55 17.36 6.62 -2.18
CA GLY A 55 18.61 6.46 -1.44
C GLY A 55 19.01 5.00 -1.26
N ASN A 56 19.96 4.73 -0.37
CA ASN A 56 20.40 3.36 -0.07
C ASN A 56 19.29 2.55 0.58
N HIS A 57 18.64 3.11 1.60
CA HIS A 57 17.53 2.46 2.30
C HIS A 57 16.39 2.08 1.34
N TRP A 58 15.89 3.01 0.51
CA TRP A 58 14.85 2.71 -0.48
C TRP A 58 15.27 1.60 -1.47
N ARG A 59 16.53 1.59 -1.91
CA ARG A 59 17.06 0.54 -2.80
C ARG A 59 17.06 -0.83 -2.12
N GLU A 60 17.44 -0.89 -0.83
CA GLU A 60 17.41 -2.11 -0.03
C GLU A 60 15.98 -2.61 0.18
N MET A 61 15.06 -1.75 0.63
CA MET A 61 13.65 -2.11 0.82
C MET A 61 13.00 -2.55 -0.48
N ARG A 62 13.27 -1.85 -1.59
CA ARG A 62 12.78 -2.24 -2.92
C ARG A 62 13.34 -3.58 -3.36
N LYS A 63 14.61 -3.90 -3.06
CA LYS A 63 15.20 -5.20 -3.38
C LYS A 63 14.46 -6.32 -2.65
N VAL A 64 14.18 -6.14 -1.35
CA VAL A 64 13.41 -7.09 -0.55
C VAL A 64 12.00 -7.25 -1.13
N PHE A 65 11.29 -6.14 -1.35
CA PHE A 65 9.94 -6.19 -1.93
C PHE A 65 9.91 -6.88 -3.31
N VAL A 66 10.85 -6.59 -4.20
CA VAL A 66 10.86 -7.22 -5.53
C VAL A 66 11.22 -8.71 -5.44
N THR A 67 12.16 -9.08 -4.57
CA THR A 67 12.63 -10.46 -4.45
C THR A 67 11.58 -11.34 -3.80
N GLU A 68 11.04 -10.86 -2.68
CA GLU A 68 10.03 -11.59 -1.92
C GLU A 68 8.68 -11.46 -2.58
N TYR A 69 8.10 -10.27 -2.73
CA TYR A 69 6.73 -10.13 -3.21
C TYR A 69 6.56 -10.36 -4.73
N LEU A 70 7.42 -9.72 -5.54
CA LEU A 70 7.25 -9.65 -7.00
C LEU A 70 8.09 -10.67 -7.79
N GLY A 71 8.76 -11.59 -7.10
CA GLY A 71 9.65 -12.57 -7.71
C GLY A 71 8.94 -13.45 -8.72
N SER A 72 9.67 -13.92 -9.74
CA SER A 72 9.12 -14.81 -10.79
C SER A 72 8.49 -16.09 -10.21
N LYS A 73 9.04 -16.60 -9.10
CA LYS A 73 8.50 -17.74 -8.36
C LYS A 73 7.08 -17.49 -7.84
N ARG A 74 6.76 -16.24 -7.46
CA ARG A 74 5.44 -15.88 -6.89
C ARG A 74 4.40 -15.49 -7.95
N ALA A 75 4.83 -15.09 -9.14
CA ALA A 75 3.93 -14.73 -10.24
C ALA A 75 2.95 -15.86 -10.62
N GLY A 76 3.41 -17.12 -10.60
CA GLY A 76 2.56 -18.29 -10.87
C GLY A 76 1.43 -18.43 -9.83
N ARG A 77 1.79 -18.32 -8.54
CA ARG A 77 0.85 -18.42 -7.42
C ARG A 77 -0.13 -17.24 -7.39
N PHE A 78 0.34 -16.03 -7.69
CA PHE A 78 -0.53 -14.86 -7.86
C PHE A 78 -1.58 -15.10 -8.96
N ASN A 79 -1.17 -15.60 -10.13
CA ASN A 79 -2.09 -15.88 -11.23
C ASN A 79 -3.12 -16.97 -10.88
N GLN A 80 -2.72 -18.00 -10.13
CA GLN A 80 -3.64 -19.02 -9.65
C GLN A 80 -4.67 -18.42 -8.67
N LEU A 81 -4.23 -17.64 -7.69
CA LEU A 81 -5.10 -16.94 -6.74
C LEU A 81 -6.08 -15.99 -7.45
N LEU A 82 -5.59 -15.19 -8.41
CA LEU A 82 -6.40 -14.28 -9.19
C LEU A 82 -7.50 -15.02 -9.96
N ARG A 83 -7.18 -16.16 -10.59
CA ARG A 83 -8.16 -16.99 -11.29
C ARG A 83 -9.23 -17.52 -10.35
N MET A 84 -8.82 -18.08 -9.21
CA MET A 84 -9.76 -18.60 -8.21
C MET A 84 -10.74 -17.53 -7.71
N GLU A 85 -10.26 -16.31 -7.44
CA GLU A 85 -11.12 -15.20 -7.01
C GLU A 85 -12.04 -14.69 -8.14
N ILE A 86 -11.57 -14.64 -9.38
CA ILE A 86 -12.39 -14.30 -10.55
C ILE A 86 -13.49 -15.35 -10.77
N ASP A 87 -13.16 -16.64 -10.66
CA ASP A 87 -14.13 -17.73 -10.79
C ASP A 87 -15.18 -17.66 -9.67
N GLY A 88 -14.77 -17.33 -8.44
CA GLY A 88 -15.68 -17.04 -7.34
C GLY A 88 -16.63 -15.88 -7.64
N LEU A 89 -16.11 -14.79 -8.21
CA LEU A 89 -16.91 -13.64 -8.62
C LEU A 89 -17.91 -13.99 -9.73
N ASN A 90 -17.48 -14.76 -10.72
CA ASN A 90 -18.33 -15.26 -11.81
C ASN A 90 -19.45 -16.15 -11.28
N ASN A 91 -19.15 -17.02 -10.30
CA ASN A 91 -20.16 -17.85 -9.66
C ASN A 91 -21.23 -17.00 -8.96
N ILE A 92 -20.82 -15.98 -8.19
CA ILE A 92 -21.75 -15.04 -7.54
C ILE A 92 -22.63 -14.36 -8.59
N LEU A 93 -22.04 -13.85 -9.68
CA LEU A 93 -22.78 -13.22 -10.77
C LEU A 93 -23.77 -14.17 -11.44
N SER A 94 -23.35 -15.40 -11.72
CA SER A 94 -24.18 -16.42 -12.37
C SER A 94 -25.34 -16.89 -11.49
N SER A 95 -25.18 -16.81 -10.17
CA SER A 95 -26.22 -17.18 -9.20
C SER A 95 -27.29 -16.10 -9.02
N ASN A 96 -27.02 -14.86 -9.46
CA ASN A 96 -27.99 -13.78 -9.36
C ASN A 96 -29.12 -13.97 -10.38
N PRO A 97 -30.37 -13.57 -10.03
CA PRO A 97 -31.46 -13.49 -11.00
C PRO A 97 -31.09 -12.62 -12.20
N LEU A 98 -31.66 -12.94 -13.36
CA LEU A 98 -31.58 -12.09 -14.56
C LEU A 98 -32.01 -10.65 -14.22
N ASN A 99 -31.29 -9.67 -14.76
CA ASN A 99 -31.49 -8.24 -14.52
C ASN A 99 -31.26 -7.75 -13.08
N THR A 100 -30.48 -8.49 -12.27
CA THR A 100 -30.06 -7.99 -10.95
C THR A 100 -29.02 -6.87 -11.12
N GLN A 101 -29.26 -5.71 -10.49
CA GLN A 101 -28.30 -4.62 -10.44
C GLN A 101 -27.17 -4.96 -9.47
N VAL A 102 -25.92 -4.79 -9.91
CA VAL A 102 -24.73 -5.05 -9.09
C VAL A 102 -23.82 -3.82 -9.04
N ASN A 103 -23.16 -3.62 -7.91
CA ASN A 103 -22.14 -2.58 -7.77
C ASN A 103 -20.77 -3.13 -8.19
N LEU A 104 -20.35 -2.82 -9.42
CA LEU A 104 -19.07 -3.28 -9.95
C LEU A 104 -17.86 -2.74 -9.15
N ASN A 105 -17.96 -1.55 -8.57
CA ASN A 105 -16.88 -0.98 -7.79
C ASN A 105 -16.62 -1.81 -6.52
N ASP A 106 -17.68 -2.14 -5.77
CA ASP A 106 -17.55 -2.99 -4.58
C ASP A 106 -17.06 -4.39 -4.94
N MET A 107 -17.51 -4.94 -6.06
CA MET A 107 -17.09 -6.24 -6.55
C MET A 107 -15.60 -6.28 -6.91
N PHE A 108 -15.11 -5.29 -7.68
CA PHE A 108 -13.69 -5.22 -8.04
C PHE A 108 -12.81 -4.93 -6.83
N LEU A 109 -13.25 -4.08 -5.91
CA LEU A 109 -12.53 -3.84 -4.67
C LEU A 109 -12.46 -5.12 -3.82
N ALA A 110 -13.55 -5.85 -3.67
CA ALA A 110 -13.56 -7.13 -2.96
C ALA A 110 -12.63 -8.18 -3.61
N LEU A 111 -12.59 -8.24 -4.93
CA LEU A 111 -11.65 -9.06 -5.69
C LEU A 111 -10.20 -8.67 -5.39
N VAL A 112 -9.86 -7.38 -5.45
CA VAL A 112 -8.51 -6.89 -5.15
C VAL A 112 -8.12 -7.21 -3.71
N TYR A 113 -8.98 -6.95 -2.73
CA TYR A 113 -8.73 -7.27 -1.32
C TYR A 113 -8.60 -8.78 -1.08
N GLY A 114 -9.37 -9.61 -1.78
CA GLY A 114 -9.28 -11.07 -1.73
C GLY A 114 -7.92 -11.56 -2.24
N VAL A 115 -7.54 -11.15 -3.44
CA VAL A 115 -6.27 -11.56 -4.08
C VAL A 115 -5.07 -11.05 -3.30
N VAL A 116 -5.03 -9.75 -3.00
CA VAL A 116 -3.88 -9.14 -2.30
C VAL A 116 -3.78 -9.69 -0.87
N GLY A 117 -4.89 -9.82 -0.15
CA GLY A 117 -4.89 -10.37 1.20
C GLY A 117 -4.33 -11.79 1.25
N LYS A 118 -4.86 -12.70 0.42
CA LYS A 118 -4.39 -14.09 0.38
C LYS A 118 -2.95 -14.22 -0.12
N PHE A 119 -2.54 -13.36 -1.05
CA PHE A 119 -1.19 -13.40 -1.60
C PHE A 119 -0.13 -12.80 -0.65
N ALA A 120 -0.47 -11.71 0.04
CA ALA A 120 0.45 -11.01 0.92
C ALA A 120 0.46 -11.59 2.35
N PHE A 121 -0.71 -11.98 2.87
CA PHE A 121 -0.91 -12.32 4.28
C PHE A 121 -1.49 -13.73 4.49
N GLY A 122 -1.55 -14.56 3.44
CA GLY A 122 -2.06 -15.93 3.52
C GLY A 122 -3.60 -16.06 3.60
N LYS A 123 -4.31 -15.05 4.11
CA LYS A 123 -5.78 -15.01 4.16
C LYS A 123 -6.35 -13.62 3.84
N SER A 124 -7.66 -13.56 3.58
CA SER A 124 -8.33 -12.28 3.35
C SER A 124 -8.86 -11.73 4.67
N TYR A 125 -8.27 -10.64 5.16
CA TYR A 125 -8.70 -9.91 6.37
C TYR A 125 -9.80 -8.87 6.07
N LYS A 126 -10.43 -8.94 4.89
CA LYS A 126 -11.39 -7.92 4.42
C LYS A 126 -12.60 -7.76 5.33
N GLU A 127 -13.02 -8.87 5.97
CA GLU A 127 -14.22 -8.97 6.80
C GLU A 127 -13.89 -9.15 8.29
N ASP A 128 -12.61 -9.27 8.64
CA ASP A 128 -12.16 -9.46 10.02
C ASP A 128 -12.06 -8.08 10.71
N PRO A 129 -12.97 -7.72 11.63
CA PRO A 129 -12.94 -6.41 12.26
C PRO A 129 -11.87 -6.36 13.35
N PHE A 130 -10.99 -5.36 13.30
CA PHE A 130 -10.09 -5.03 14.41
C PHE A 130 -10.70 -3.87 15.20
N ASN A 131 -11.05 -4.10 16.46
CA ASN A 131 -11.75 -3.13 17.31
C ASN A 131 -13.02 -2.53 16.65
N GLY A 132 -13.75 -3.36 15.90
CA GLY A 132 -15.00 -2.99 15.24
C GLY A 132 -14.87 -2.22 13.93
N VAL A 133 -13.65 -2.04 13.41
CA VAL A 133 -13.38 -1.42 12.10
C VAL A 133 -12.76 -2.46 11.18
N THR A 134 -13.19 -2.53 9.92
CA THR A 134 -12.69 -3.48 8.92
C THR A 134 -11.42 -2.99 8.23
N LEU A 135 -10.63 -3.92 7.67
CA LEU A 135 -9.41 -3.56 6.95
C LEU A 135 -9.69 -2.67 5.72
N LYS A 136 -10.83 -2.87 5.04
CA LYS A 136 -11.28 -2.02 3.94
C LYS A 136 -11.44 -0.56 4.39
N GLU A 137 -12.14 -0.34 5.51
CA GLU A 137 -12.35 1.01 6.05
C GLU A 137 -11.02 1.68 6.45
N VAL A 138 -10.11 0.91 7.04
CA VAL A 138 -8.77 1.41 7.38
C VAL A 138 -7.98 1.79 6.13
N ILE A 139 -8.00 0.98 5.08
CA ILE A 139 -7.30 1.27 3.82
C ILE A 139 -7.90 2.48 3.12
N ASP A 140 -9.22 2.59 3.02
CA ASP A 140 -9.89 3.74 2.40
C ASP A 140 -9.56 5.05 3.13
N GLU A 141 -9.51 4.99 4.47
CA GLU A 141 -9.10 6.10 5.32
C GLU A 141 -7.61 6.45 5.13
N THR A 142 -6.75 5.43 5.04
CA THR A 142 -5.30 5.56 4.79
C THR A 142 -5.04 6.25 3.46
N MET A 143 -5.79 5.87 2.40
CA MET A 143 -5.72 6.51 1.08
C MET A 143 -6.08 8.00 1.14
N THR A 144 -7.07 8.35 1.96
CA THR A 144 -7.45 9.75 2.19
C THR A 144 -6.34 10.50 2.94
N MET A 145 -5.72 9.89 3.94
CA MET A 145 -4.65 10.50 4.72
C MET A 145 -3.36 10.72 3.91
N PHE A 146 -3.08 9.89 2.90
CA PHE A 146 -1.94 10.09 2.00
C PHE A 146 -2.02 11.40 1.21
N ALA A 147 -3.22 11.91 0.92
CA ALA A 147 -3.40 13.20 0.25
C ALA A 147 -2.83 14.38 1.08
N GLY A 148 -2.63 14.19 2.39
CA GLY A 148 -2.15 15.22 3.30
C GLY A 148 -3.26 16.18 3.74
N SER A 149 -2.85 17.24 4.44
CA SER A 149 -3.75 18.28 4.93
C SER A 149 -3.63 19.54 4.06
N ALA A 150 -4.67 20.37 4.04
CA ALA A 150 -4.61 21.71 3.43
C ALA A 150 -3.44 22.56 3.99
N ALA A 151 -3.03 22.29 5.24
CA ALA A 151 -1.88 22.94 5.87
C ALA A 151 -0.55 22.64 5.18
N ASP A 152 -0.42 21.52 4.46
CA ASP A 152 0.78 21.17 3.71
C ASP A 152 0.99 22.08 2.48
N VAL A 153 -0.06 22.77 2.04
CA VAL A 153 -0.06 23.66 0.84
C VAL A 153 -0.13 25.14 1.24
N PHE A 154 -0.80 25.45 2.36
CA PHE A 154 -0.99 26.81 2.86
C PHE A 154 -0.38 26.98 4.26
N PRO A 155 0.94 27.17 4.41
CA PRO A 155 1.59 27.17 5.73
C PRO A 155 1.12 28.31 6.67
N THR A 156 0.77 29.48 6.12
CA THR A 156 0.40 30.68 6.90
C THR A 156 -0.95 30.57 7.60
N TYR A 157 -1.97 30.04 6.91
CA TYR A 157 -3.31 29.79 7.48
C TYR A 157 -3.50 28.32 7.91
N GLY A 158 -2.59 27.46 7.48
CA GLY A 158 -2.60 26.03 7.71
C GLY A 158 -2.55 25.68 9.17
N LEU A 159 -1.83 26.43 10.01
CA LEU A 159 -1.73 26.16 11.45
C LEU A 159 -3.08 26.32 12.18
N ILE A 160 -3.90 27.29 11.76
CA ILE A 160 -5.25 27.52 12.31
C ILE A 160 -6.22 26.44 11.82
N VAL A 161 -6.22 26.13 10.52
CA VAL A 161 -6.99 25.03 9.93
C VAL A 161 -6.57 23.69 10.55
N TYR A 162 -5.28 23.51 10.84
CA TYR A 162 -4.70 22.32 11.44
C TYR A 162 -5.11 22.12 12.90
N MET A 163 -5.24 23.20 13.68
CA MET A 163 -5.76 23.12 15.05
C MET A 163 -7.27 22.85 15.08
N LEU A 164 -8.04 23.43 14.15
CA LEU A 164 -9.50 23.35 14.17
C LEU A 164 -10.08 22.15 13.41
N SER A 165 -9.37 21.57 12.44
CA SER A 165 -9.90 20.50 11.57
C SER A 165 -9.99 19.12 12.20
N GLY A 166 -9.35 18.89 13.35
CA GLY A 166 -9.26 17.55 13.96
C GLY A 166 -8.46 16.54 13.13
N TRP A 167 -7.80 16.97 12.05
CA TRP A 167 -7.14 16.08 11.09
C TRP A 167 -6.04 15.24 11.72
N ASN A 168 -5.29 15.77 12.71
CA ASN A 168 -4.27 14.98 13.41
C ASN A 168 -4.86 13.83 14.23
N GLY A 169 -5.97 14.09 14.93
CA GLY A 169 -6.67 13.05 15.68
C GLY A 169 -7.19 11.96 14.75
N ARG A 170 -7.71 12.36 13.58
CA ARG A 170 -8.14 11.44 12.51
C ARG A 170 -6.96 10.62 11.96
N LEU A 171 -5.81 11.26 11.69
CA LEU A 171 -4.59 10.59 11.23
C LEU A 171 -4.05 9.60 12.26
N GLU A 172 -3.93 9.99 13.54
CA GLU A 172 -3.43 9.10 14.59
C GLU A 172 -4.39 7.93 14.86
N LYS A 173 -5.70 8.18 14.80
CA LYS A 173 -6.70 7.12 14.89
C LYS A 173 -6.58 6.13 13.71
N CYS A 174 -6.43 6.64 12.49
CA CYS A 174 -6.20 5.83 11.29
C CYS A 174 -4.91 5.00 11.42
N PHE A 175 -3.81 5.63 11.82
CA PHE A 175 -2.54 4.94 12.05
C PHE A 175 -2.68 3.85 13.13
N GLY A 176 -3.39 4.13 14.23
CA GLY A 176 -3.58 3.15 15.30
C GLY A 176 -4.31 1.88 14.84
N TYR A 177 -5.35 2.02 14.00
CA TYR A 177 -6.01 0.85 13.40
C TYR A 177 -5.09 0.12 12.41
N LEU A 178 -4.39 0.85 11.55
CA LEU A 178 -3.46 0.27 10.57
C LEU A 178 -2.34 -0.52 11.26
N ASP A 179 -1.73 0.07 12.29
CA ASP A 179 -0.67 -0.57 13.07
C ASP A 179 -1.17 -1.79 13.83
N GLY A 180 -2.38 -1.72 14.40
CA GLY A 180 -3.03 -2.86 15.04
C GLY A 180 -3.28 -4.03 14.08
N TYR A 181 -3.77 -3.75 12.87
CA TYR A 181 -3.94 -4.77 11.84
C TYR A 181 -2.62 -5.43 11.45
N PHE A 182 -1.57 -4.64 11.20
CA PHE A 182 -0.27 -5.20 10.86
C PHE A 182 0.37 -5.95 12.02
N GLN A 183 0.15 -5.53 13.25
CA GLN A 183 0.56 -6.29 14.43
C GLN A 183 -0.12 -7.66 14.45
N THR A 184 -1.45 -7.71 14.30
CA THR A 184 -2.20 -8.98 14.28
C THR A 184 -1.72 -9.91 13.17
N ILE A 185 -1.54 -9.39 11.95
CA ILE A 185 -0.99 -10.17 10.83
C ILE A 185 0.39 -10.73 11.23
N MET A 186 1.27 -9.88 11.72
CA MET A 186 2.64 -10.26 12.03
C MET A 186 2.72 -11.28 13.18
N ASP A 187 1.92 -11.13 14.23
CA ASP A 187 1.86 -12.08 15.36
C ASP A 187 1.43 -13.47 14.89
N GLU A 188 0.38 -13.57 14.07
CA GLU A 188 -0.09 -14.84 13.49
C GLU A 188 1.02 -15.53 12.67
N HIS A 189 1.84 -14.75 11.94
CA HIS A 189 2.94 -15.28 11.12
C HIS A 189 4.17 -15.65 11.96
N PHE A 190 4.41 -15.00 13.10
CA PHE A 190 5.45 -15.42 14.05
C PHE A 190 5.09 -16.76 14.71
N GLU A 191 3.83 -16.97 15.07
CA GLU A 191 3.37 -18.22 15.71
C GLU A 191 3.47 -19.43 14.75
N THR A 192 3.18 -19.23 13.47
CA THR A 192 3.12 -20.30 12.46
C THR A 192 4.42 -20.50 11.68
N LEU A 193 5.48 -19.73 11.99
CA LEU A 193 6.70 -19.63 11.19
C LEU A 193 7.40 -20.98 10.90
N LYS A 194 7.36 -21.93 11.85
CA LYS A 194 8.01 -23.24 11.72
C LYS A 194 7.16 -24.29 11.00
N GLU A 195 5.89 -24.00 10.78
CA GLU A 195 4.90 -24.96 10.27
C GLU A 195 4.72 -24.84 8.75
N VAL A 196 5.15 -23.72 8.15
CA VAL A 196 4.92 -23.39 6.74
C VAL A 196 6.11 -23.78 5.86
N SER A 197 5.85 -24.57 4.82
CA SER A 197 6.84 -24.96 3.82
C SER A 197 7.27 -23.76 2.97
N GLU A 198 8.49 -23.77 2.41
CA GLU A 198 9.02 -22.68 1.56
C GLU A 198 8.09 -22.34 0.38
N ASP A 199 7.42 -23.33 -0.20
CA ASP A 199 6.51 -23.13 -1.34
C ASP A 199 5.16 -22.50 -0.91
N GLU A 200 4.82 -22.59 0.38
CA GLU A 200 3.59 -22.06 0.95
C GLU A 200 3.74 -20.67 1.60
N LYS A 201 4.97 -20.19 1.80
CA LYS A 201 5.24 -18.85 2.37
C LYS A 201 4.61 -17.74 1.54
N ASP A 202 3.78 -16.94 2.20
CA ASP A 202 3.31 -15.66 1.68
C ASP A 202 4.34 -14.55 1.91
N TYR A 203 3.93 -13.30 1.70
CA TYR A 203 4.84 -12.17 1.84
C TYR A 203 5.19 -11.84 3.28
N ALA A 204 4.19 -11.83 4.16
CA ALA A 204 4.40 -11.56 5.58
C ALA A 204 5.31 -12.63 6.22
N HIS A 205 5.16 -13.91 5.85
CA HIS A 205 6.04 -14.99 6.31
C HIS A 205 7.51 -14.72 5.96
N SER A 206 7.78 -14.31 4.72
CA SER A 206 9.14 -14.01 4.27
C SER A 206 9.73 -12.79 4.96
N LEU A 207 8.93 -11.76 5.25
CA LEU A 207 9.40 -10.60 5.99
C LEU A 207 9.70 -10.93 7.45
N VAL A 208 8.85 -11.74 8.08
CA VAL A 208 9.06 -12.22 9.46
C VAL A 208 10.33 -13.05 9.53
N GLN A 209 10.54 -14.00 8.61
CA GLN A 209 11.76 -14.78 8.55
C GLN A 209 13.00 -13.89 8.34
N LEU A 210 12.94 -12.93 7.42
CA LEU A 210 14.03 -12.00 7.15
C LEU A 210 14.43 -11.20 8.40
N SER A 211 13.45 -10.82 9.24
CA SER A 211 13.71 -10.09 10.49
C SER A 211 14.47 -10.92 11.54
N LEU A 212 14.34 -12.24 11.50
CA LEU A 212 15.08 -13.16 12.37
C LEU A 212 16.50 -13.41 11.87
N GLU A 213 16.70 -13.36 10.55
CA GLU A 213 18.00 -13.58 9.90
C GLU A 213 18.87 -12.31 9.87
N ASP A 214 18.26 -11.14 9.72
CA ASP A 214 18.94 -9.86 9.63
C ASP A 214 18.41 -8.86 10.67
N PRO A 215 19.17 -8.59 11.75
CA PRO A 215 18.78 -7.67 12.83
C PRO A 215 18.48 -6.23 12.39
N ARG A 216 18.87 -5.85 11.17
CA ARG A 216 18.56 -4.52 10.61
C ARG A 216 17.08 -4.38 10.28
N PHE A 217 16.39 -5.47 9.98
CA PHE A 217 14.96 -5.49 9.71
C PHE A 217 14.18 -5.66 11.00
N THR A 218 13.92 -4.54 11.67
CA THR A 218 13.08 -4.55 12.87
C THR A 218 11.61 -4.73 12.52
N GLU A 219 10.78 -4.96 13.53
CA GLU A 219 9.32 -5.01 13.44
C GLU A 219 8.71 -3.83 12.65
N ILE A 220 9.22 -2.62 12.89
CA ILE A 220 8.76 -1.40 12.21
C ILE A 220 9.06 -1.49 10.70
N HIS A 221 10.17 -2.09 10.30
CA HIS A 221 10.50 -2.28 8.88
C HIS A 221 9.56 -3.29 8.22
N ILE A 222 9.19 -4.37 8.93
CA ILE A 222 8.19 -5.32 8.43
C ILE A 222 6.88 -4.59 8.18
N LYS A 223 6.37 -3.88 9.20
CA LYS A 223 5.10 -3.12 9.10
C LYS A 223 5.15 -2.08 7.97
N ALA A 224 6.27 -1.38 7.79
CA ALA A 224 6.45 -0.45 6.70
C ALA A 224 6.46 -1.14 5.32
N LEU A 225 7.03 -2.34 5.23
CA LEU A 225 7.04 -3.17 4.02
C LEU A 225 5.67 -3.83 3.72
N LEU A 226 4.76 -3.91 4.69
CA LEU A 226 3.36 -4.29 4.42
C LEU A 226 2.57 -3.13 3.79
N ILE A 227 3.00 -1.88 4.00
CA ILE A 227 2.47 -0.70 3.31
C ILE A 227 3.11 -0.62 1.93
N VAL A 228 2.61 -1.42 0.98
CA VAL A 228 3.05 -1.31 -0.40
C VAL A 228 1.90 -1.13 -1.34
N GLN A 229 1.97 -0.04 -2.10
CA GLN A 229 1.20 0.14 -3.32
C GLN A 229 2.05 -0.38 -4.49
N ASP A 230 1.62 -1.48 -5.11
CA ASP A 230 2.19 -1.86 -6.41
C ASP A 230 1.79 -0.80 -7.46
N ARG A 231 2.80 -0.23 -8.14
CA ARG A 231 2.62 0.75 -9.23
C ARG A 231 2.63 0.13 -10.62
N ARG A 232 2.37 -1.17 -10.77
CA ARG A 232 2.14 -1.79 -12.08
C ARG A 232 0.66 -1.77 -12.49
N VAL A 233 0.09 -0.56 -12.58
CA VAL A 233 -1.07 -0.28 -13.45
C VAL A 233 -0.69 0.83 -14.42
N GLN A 234 0.36 0.58 -15.21
CA GLN A 234 0.53 1.18 -16.53
C GLN A 234 1.05 0.06 -17.42
N GLY A 235 0.12 -0.79 -17.87
CA GLY A 235 0.33 -1.46 -19.16
C GLY A 235 0.36 -0.39 -20.26
N PRO A 236 1.00 -0.67 -21.41
CA PRO A 236 0.90 0.23 -22.54
C PRO A 236 -0.57 0.32 -22.95
N LEU A 237 -1.20 1.45 -22.66
CA LEU A 237 -2.40 1.85 -23.37
C LEU A 237 -1.94 2.09 -24.81
N LEU A 238 -2.33 1.15 -25.68
CA LEU A 238 -2.28 1.30 -27.13
C LEU A 238 -3.06 2.56 -27.56
#